data_AF-A0A3M1DDA2-F1
#
_entry.id   AF-A0A3M1DDA2-F1
#
_cell.length_a   1.000
_cell.length_b   1.000
_cell.length_c   1.000
_cell.angle_alpha   90.00
_cell.angle_beta   90.00
_cell.angle_gamma   90.00
#
_symmetry.space_group_name_H-M   'P 1'
#
loop_
_entity.id
_entity.type
_entity.pdbx_description
1 polymer ?
#
loop_
_entity_poly.entity_id
_entity_poly.type
_entity_poly.pdbx_seq_one_letter_code
_entity_poly.pdbx_strand_id
1 'polypeptide(L)'
;VEQVVQHRALLYDKAGEEHYNVVSAFIKSLRGSDPDAAVYWMARMIEGGEDPRFVLRRMIIFASEDIGNADPRALQVAVAAQQAYEFVGMPEAVLNMSQAACYLACAPKSNTALTTYFRARRDVREHGPLPVPMKLRNAPTKLMKDLGYGRQYRYPHDFEGNYVPEDYLPEQLAGRRYYTPSQNGYERTIARRLERLRSAKKASRKDDDGPVE
;
A
#
# COMPACT_ATOMS: atom_id res chain seq x y z
N VAL A 1 -15.70 -39.87 34.38
CA VAL A 1 -14.31 -39.99 33.90
C VAL A 1 -14.10 -38.89 32.89
N GLU A 2 -13.73 -37.71 33.39
CA GLU A 2 -13.37 -36.53 32.61
C GLU A 2 -12.10 -36.80 31.83
N GLN A 3 -12.17 -36.75 30.49
CA GLN A 3 -10.96 -36.58 29.69
C GLN A 3 -10.57 -35.10 29.74
N VAL A 4 -9.87 -34.70 30.80
CA VAL A 4 -9.01 -33.53 30.76
C VAL A 4 -7.88 -33.88 29.81
N VAL A 5 -8.07 -33.61 28.52
CA VAL A 5 -6.97 -33.56 27.56
C VAL A 5 -6.07 -32.45 28.07
N GLN A 6 -4.98 -32.83 28.73
CA GLN A 6 -3.83 -31.95 28.90
C GLN A 6 -3.42 -31.51 27.50
N HIS A 7 -3.96 -30.38 27.04
CA HIS A 7 -3.32 -29.63 25.98
C HIS A 7 -1.95 -29.32 26.55
N ARG A 8 -0.92 -30.00 26.03
CA ARG A 8 0.44 -29.50 26.06
C ARG A 8 0.31 -28.08 25.54
N ALA A 9 0.24 -27.11 26.43
CA ALA A 9 0.23 -25.71 26.06
C ALA A 9 1.47 -25.58 25.17
N LEU A 10 1.26 -25.40 23.86
CA LEU A 10 2.35 -25.09 22.95
C LEU A 10 3.10 -23.96 23.65
N LEU A 11 4.40 -24.18 23.91
CA LEU A 11 5.26 -23.19 24.55
C LEU A 11 5.27 -21.96 23.64
N TYR A 12 4.31 -21.09 23.85
CA TYR A 12 4.09 -19.86 23.13
C TYR A 12 4.22 -18.76 24.16
N ASP A 13 5.48 -18.38 24.39
CA ASP A 13 5.78 -17.27 25.26
C ASP A 13 5.42 -15.98 24.52
N LYS A 14 4.22 -15.47 24.78
CA LYS A 14 3.73 -14.19 24.25
C LYS A 14 4.64 -13.00 24.60
N ALA A 15 5.43 -13.09 25.67
CA ALA A 15 6.35 -12.05 26.10
C ALA A 15 7.81 -12.34 25.68
N GLY A 16 8.05 -13.49 25.06
CA GLY A 16 9.38 -14.01 24.76
C GLY A 16 9.80 -13.89 23.31
N GLU A 17 11.03 -14.34 23.06
CA GLU A 17 11.64 -14.39 21.73
C GLU A 17 10.81 -15.23 20.74
N GLU A 18 10.21 -16.31 21.20
CA GLU A 18 9.47 -17.26 20.37
C GLU A 18 8.22 -16.62 19.72
N HIS A 19 7.54 -15.70 20.42
CA HIS A 19 6.45 -14.93 19.81
C HIS A 19 6.93 -14.19 18.56
N TYR A 20 8.03 -13.43 18.67
CA TYR A 20 8.58 -12.68 17.55
C TYR A 20 9.04 -13.59 16.41
N ASN A 21 9.61 -14.75 16.73
CA ASN A 21 10.05 -15.74 15.74
C ASN A 21 8.87 -16.30 14.94
N VAL A 22 7.78 -16.69 15.60
CA VAL A 22 6.58 -17.24 14.94
C VAL A 22 5.91 -16.17 14.07
N VAL A 23 5.74 -14.94 14.56
CA VAL A 23 5.16 -13.84 13.77
C VAL A 23 6.03 -13.50 12.55
N SER A 24 7.34 -13.48 12.76
CA SER A 24 8.34 -13.26 11.71
C SER A 24 8.28 -14.35 10.63
N ALA A 25 8.13 -15.61 11.04
CA ALA A 25 7.97 -16.75 10.14
C ALA A 25 6.66 -16.64 9.35
N PHE A 26 5.53 -16.32 10.00
CA PHE A 26 4.24 -16.11 9.34
C PHE A 26 4.32 -15.07 8.22
N ILE A 27 4.86 -13.88 8.52
CA ILE A 27 4.99 -12.80 7.53
C ILE A 27 5.95 -13.17 6.40
N LYS A 28 7.06 -13.87 6.71
CA LYS A 28 8.00 -14.35 5.69
C LYS A 28 7.39 -15.42 4.81
N SER A 29 6.55 -16.31 5.33
CA SER A 29 5.82 -17.31 4.54
C SER A 29 4.81 -16.66 3.60
N LEU A 30 4.03 -15.69 4.09
CA LEU A 30 3.15 -14.89 3.23
C LEU A 30 3.94 -14.20 2.11
N ARG A 31 5.08 -13.56 2.44
CA ARG A 31 5.97 -12.88 1.49
C ARG A 31 6.59 -13.84 0.48
N GLY A 32 7.03 -15.00 0.96
CA GLY A 32 7.61 -16.09 0.18
C GLY A 32 6.62 -16.83 -0.71
N SER A 33 5.33 -16.49 -0.61
CA SER A 33 4.24 -17.11 -1.35
C SER A 33 4.07 -18.60 -1.05
N ASP A 34 4.26 -18.96 0.21
CA ASP A 34 4.07 -20.32 0.74
C ASP A 34 2.79 -20.36 1.60
N PRO A 35 1.64 -20.76 1.03
CA PRO A 35 0.37 -20.80 1.76
C PRO A 35 0.36 -21.86 2.86
N ASP A 36 1.05 -22.99 2.66
CA ASP A 36 1.10 -24.09 3.63
C ASP A 36 1.84 -23.64 4.89
N ALA A 37 3.03 -23.05 4.73
CA ALA A 37 3.79 -22.50 5.85
C ALA A 37 3.07 -21.31 6.50
N ALA A 38 2.40 -20.45 5.72
CA ALA A 38 1.67 -19.31 6.27
C ALA A 38 0.52 -19.78 7.19
N VAL A 39 -0.29 -20.75 6.76
CA VAL A 39 -1.37 -21.29 7.59
C VAL A 39 -0.82 -22.04 8.80
N TYR A 40 0.29 -22.77 8.67
CA TYR A 40 0.95 -23.43 9.80
C TYR A 40 1.38 -22.44 10.89
N TRP A 41 2.10 -21.37 10.53
CA TRP A 41 2.54 -20.37 11.51
C TRP A 41 1.37 -19.59 12.11
N MET A 42 0.33 -19.33 11.31
CA MET A 42 -0.91 -18.76 11.82
C MET A 42 -1.56 -19.67 12.87
N ALA A 43 -1.76 -20.95 12.55
CA ALA A 43 -2.33 -21.92 13.47
C ALA A 43 -1.49 -22.03 14.75
N ARG A 44 -0.16 -22.04 14.65
CA ARG A 44 0.74 -22.01 15.82
C ARG A 44 0.50 -20.80 16.73
N MET A 45 0.23 -19.62 16.18
CA MET A 45 -0.12 -18.45 16.98
C MET A 45 -1.49 -18.62 17.66
N ILE A 46 -2.51 -19.05 16.91
CA ILE A 46 -3.88 -19.23 17.43
C ILE A 46 -3.93 -20.28 18.53
N GLU A 47 -3.34 -21.45 18.31
CA GLU A 47 -3.25 -22.53 19.31
C GLU A 47 -2.34 -22.15 20.48
N GLY A 48 -1.35 -21.28 20.25
CA GLY A 48 -0.54 -20.65 21.29
C GLY A 48 -1.28 -19.57 22.10
N GLY A 49 -2.55 -19.31 21.76
CA GLY A 49 -3.42 -18.35 22.43
C GLY A 49 -3.18 -16.89 22.01
N GLU A 50 -2.42 -16.61 20.95
CA GLU A 50 -2.27 -15.26 20.39
C GLU A 50 -3.63 -14.60 20.16
N ASP A 51 -3.72 -13.29 20.37
CA ASP A 51 -4.94 -12.55 20.03
C ASP A 51 -5.16 -12.62 18.50
N PRO A 52 -6.27 -13.20 17.99
CA PRO A 52 -6.52 -13.26 16.56
C PRO A 52 -6.53 -11.88 15.90
N ARG A 53 -6.90 -10.82 16.64
CA ARG A 53 -6.82 -9.43 16.14
C ARG A 53 -5.39 -9.03 15.84
N PHE A 54 -4.40 -9.53 16.59
CA PHE A 54 -3.00 -9.30 16.29
C PHE A 54 -2.63 -9.88 14.92
N VAL A 55 -2.97 -11.15 14.67
CA VAL A 55 -2.71 -11.82 13.38
C VAL A 55 -3.39 -11.07 12.23
N LEU A 56 -4.67 -10.72 12.38
CA LEU A 56 -5.44 -9.99 11.38
C LEU A 56 -4.85 -8.60 11.07
N ARG A 57 -4.39 -7.86 12.10
CA ARG A 57 -3.65 -6.60 11.90
C ARG A 57 -2.40 -6.81 11.07
N ARG A 58 -1.64 -7.89 11.30
CA ARG A 58 -0.44 -8.23 10.51
C ARG A 58 -0.80 -8.54 9.06
N MET A 59 -1.90 -9.23 8.80
CA MET A 59 -2.40 -9.51 7.45
C MET A 59 -2.84 -8.24 6.70
N ILE A 60 -3.52 -7.31 7.37
CA ILE A 60 -3.92 -6.01 6.79
C ILE A 60 -2.69 -5.17 6.41
N ILE A 61 -1.68 -5.12 7.30
CA ILE A 61 -0.40 -4.45 6.99
C ILE A 61 0.26 -5.11 5.79
N PHE A 62 0.39 -6.44 5.81
CA PHE A 62 0.99 -7.22 4.73
C PHE A 62 0.33 -6.98 3.37
N ALA A 63 -1.01 -6.90 3.33
CA ALA A 63 -1.76 -6.63 2.11
C ALA A 63 -1.35 -5.31 1.43
N SER A 64 -0.98 -4.29 2.21
CA SER A 64 -0.51 -3.00 1.68
C SER A 64 1.00 -2.96 1.47
N GLU A 65 1.77 -3.62 2.34
CA GLU A 65 3.24 -3.59 2.36
C GLU A 65 3.86 -4.45 1.26
N ASP A 66 3.35 -5.68 1.07
CA ASP A 66 4.00 -6.73 0.29
C ASP A 66 3.21 -7.15 -0.96
N ILE A 67 1.92 -6.79 -1.05
CA ILE A 67 1.08 -7.02 -2.25
C ILE A 67 0.77 -5.68 -2.93
N GLY A 68 0.28 -4.70 -2.17
CA GLY A 68 0.03 -3.34 -2.64
C GLY A 68 -0.86 -3.31 -3.88
N ASN A 69 -0.46 -2.52 -4.88
CA ASN A 69 -1.22 -2.38 -6.12
C ASN A 69 -1.03 -3.55 -7.11
N ALA A 70 -0.22 -4.57 -6.78
CA ALA A 70 -0.13 -5.76 -7.63
C ALA A 70 -1.42 -6.57 -7.56
N ASP A 71 -2.11 -6.56 -6.42
CA ASP A 71 -3.52 -6.93 -6.31
C ASP A 71 -4.24 -6.04 -5.29
N PRO A 72 -4.88 -4.94 -5.73
CA PRO A 72 -5.55 -3.99 -4.84
C PRO A 72 -6.65 -4.60 -3.96
N ARG A 73 -7.18 -5.78 -4.32
CA ARG A 73 -8.23 -6.46 -3.54
C ARG A 73 -7.69 -7.14 -2.29
N ALA A 74 -6.38 -7.37 -2.19
CA ALA A 74 -5.77 -8.01 -1.03
C ALA A 74 -6.10 -7.29 0.29
N LEU A 75 -6.13 -5.95 0.28
CA LEU A 75 -6.52 -5.18 1.45
C LEU A 75 -7.99 -5.41 1.82
N GLN A 76 -8.88 -5.48 0.83
CA GLN A 76 -10.30 -5.77 1.05
C GLN A 76 -10.50 -7.17 1.63
N VAL A 77 -9.78 -8.17 1.12
CA VAL A 77 -9.82 -9.55 1.64
C VAL A 77 -9.37 -9.59 3.10
N ALA A 78 -8.25 -8.93 3.43
CA ALA A 78 -7.74 -8.91 4.80
C ALA A 78 -8.68 -8.16 5.77
N VAL A 79 -9.27 -7.04 5.34
CA VAL A 79 -10.25 -6.28 6.13
C VAL A 79 -11.54 -7.09 6.31
N ALA A 80 -12.02 -7.75 5.26
CA ALA A 80 -13.21 -8.60 5.34
C ALA A 80 -12.99 -9.78 6.29
N ALA A 81 -11.80 -10.40 6.30
CA ALA A 81 -11.47 -11.42 7.28
C ALA A 81 -11.45 -10.88 8.72
N GLN A 82 -10.97 -9.65 8.92
CA GLN A 82 -11.01 -9.01 10.24
C GLN A 82 -12.45 -8.73 10.69
N GLN A 83 -13.28 -8.18 9.81
CA GLN A 83 -14.70 -7.94 10.09
C GLN A 83 -15.47 -9.24 10.35
N ALA A 84 -15.20 -10.28 9.57
CA ALA A 84 -15.77 -11.60 9.79
C ALA A 84 -15.37 -12.16 11.16
N TYR A 85 -14.11 -11.99 11.57
CA TYR A 85 -13.69 -12.36 12.92
C TYR A 85 -14.44 -11.58 14.01
N GLU A 86 -14.62 -10.26 13.86
CA GLU A 86 -15.38 -9.47 14.85
C GLU A 86 -16.85 -9.89 14.93
N PHE A 87 -17.43 -10.30 13.81
CA PHE A 87 -18.84 -10.70 13.73
C PHE A 87 -19.08 -12.14 14.19
N VAL A 88 -18.22 -13.07 13.76
CA VAL A 88 -18.39 -14.52 13.97
C VAL A 88 -17.74 -14.97 15.28
N GLY A 89 -16.54 -14.47 15.59
CA GLY A 89 -15.75 -14.93 16.74
C GLY A 89 -15.09 -16.30 16.56
N MET A 90 -14.32 -16.71 17.56
CA MET A 90 -13.68 -18.03 17.61
C MET A 90 -14.62 -19.07 18.21
N PRO A 91 -14.55 -20.36 17.78
CA PRO A 91 -13.54 -20.93 16.89
C PRO A 91 -13.79 -20.77 15.39
N GLU A 92 -14.99 -20.43 14.93
CA GLU A 92 -15.38 -20.49 13.50
C GLU A 92 -14.62 -19.49 12.62
N ALA A 93 -14.16 -18.36 13.17
CA ALA A 93 -13.40 -17.35 12.44
C ALA A 93 -12.07 -17.86 11.86
N VAL A 94 -11.55 -19.02 12.30
CA VAL A 94 -10.37 -19.65 11.67
C VAL A 94 -10.56 -19.89 10.17
N LEU A 95 -11.80 -20.12 9.72
CA LEU A 95 -12.12 -20.30 8.31
C LEU A 95 -11.81 -19.03 7.50
N ASN A 96 -12.29 -17.88 7.98
CA ASN A 96 -12.09 -16.57 7.35
C ASN A 96 -10.62 -16.15 7.39
N MET A 97 -9.96 -16.39 8.52
CA MET A 97 -8.53 -16.11 8.69
C MET A 97 -7.67 -16.96 7.74
N SER A 98 -7.95 -18.26 7.64
CA SER A 98 -7.22 -19.18 6.77
C SER A 98 -7.43 -18.84 5.30
N GLN A 99 -8.68 -18.54 4.90
CA GLN A 99 -8.99 -18.09 3.54
C GLN A 99 -8.16 -16.86 3.16
N ALA A 100 -8.11 -15.85 4.03
CA ALA A 100 -7.34 -14.65 3.77
C ALA A 100 -5.82 -14.91 3.79
N ALA A 101 -5.31 -15.76 4.69
CA ALA A 101 -3.88 -16.11 4.73
C ALA A 101 -3.44 -16.78 3.42
N CYS A 102 -4.21 -17.76 2.94
CA CYS A 102 -3.97 -18.41 1.65
C CYS A 102 -4.03 -17.42 0.49
N TYR A 103 -5.05 -16.54 0.47
CA TYR A 103 -5.16 -15.51 -0.57
C TYR A 103 -3.91 -14.61 -0.61
N LEU A 104 -3.48 -14.09 0.55
CA LEU A 104 -2.34 -13.18 0.64
C LEU A 104 -1.02 -13.89 0.27
N ALA A 105 -0.86 -15.16 0.66
CA ALA A 105 0.28 -15.97 0.23
C ALA A 105 0.31 -16.13 -1.30
N CYS A 106 -0.83 -16.41 -1.95
CA CYS A 106 -0.88 -16.63 -3.40
C CYS A 106 -0.93 -15.34 -4.24
N ALA A 107 -1.22 -14.18 -3.65
CA ALA A 107 -1.35 -12.92 -4.38
C ALA A 107 0.00 -12.45 -4.97
N PRO A 108 -0.01 -11.77 -6.15
CA PRO A 108 1.21 -11.21 -6.73
C PRO A 108 1.83 -10.17 -5.78
N LYS A 109 3.15 -10.24 -5.60
CA LYS A 109 3.85 -9.38 -4.63
C LYS A 109 4.32 -8.07 -5.26
N SER A 110 4.18 -6.98 -4.51
CA SER A 110 4.79 -5.69 -4.79
C SER A 110 4.87 -4.82 -3.54
N ASN A 111 6.07 -4.31 -3.26
CA ASN A 111 6.33 -3.36 -2.17
C ASN A 111 6.41 -1.90 -2.64
N THR A 112 5.91 -1.62 -3.84
CA THR A 112 6.02 -0.29 -4.46
C THR A 112 5.28 0.78 -3.67
N ALA A 113 4.16 0.47 -3.02
CA ALA A 113 3.43 1.41 -2.18
C ALA A 113 4.29 1.91 -1.01
N LEU A 114 4.92 0.98 -0.28
CA LEU A 114 5.81 1.27 0.83
C LEU A 114 7.05 2.07 0.37
N THR A 115 7.74 1.57 -0.66
CA THR A 115 8.97 2.19 -1.15
C THR A 115 8.72 3.58 -1.75
N THR A 116 7.56 3.80 -2.38
CA THR A 116 7.15 5.12 -2.88
C THR A 116 7.05 6.14 -1.76
N TYR A 117 6.38 5.78 -0.66
CA TYR A 117 6.24 6.66 0.50
C TYR A 117 7.61 7.00 1.10
N PHE A 118 8.49 6.01 1.28
CA PHE A 118 9.81 6.28 1.86
C PHE A 118 10.71 7.17 0.98
N ARG A 119 10.63 7.04 -0.34
CA ARG A 119 11.34 7.94 -1.25
C ARG A 119 10.83 9.39 -1.11
N ALA A 120 9.52 9.59 -1.10
CA ALA A 120 8.94 10.92 -0.91
C ALA A 120 9.26 11.50 0.48
N ARG A 121 9.17 10.67 1.53
CA ARG A 121 9.48 11.06 2.91
C ARG A 121 10.93 11.48 3.08
N ARG A 122 11.87 10.85 2.38
CA ARG A 122 13.28 11.25 2.39
C ARG A 122 13.42 12.68 1.86
N ASP A 123 12.87 12.96 0.69
CA ASP A 123 12.99 14.28 0.06
C ASP A 123 12.29 15.37 0.90
N VAL A 124 11.17 15.06 1.57
CA VAL A 124 10.54 15.98 2.56
C VAL A 124 11.45 16.26 3.76
N ARG A 125 12.16 15.25 4.26
CA ARG A 125 13.11 15.41 5.38
C ARG A 125 14.36 16.19 4.98
N GLU A 126 14.79 16.04 3.74
CA GLU A 126 15.98 16.70 3.19
C GLU A 126 15.72 18.16 2.84
N HIS A 127 14.60 18.46 2.17
CA HIS A 127 14.31 19.79 1.64
C HIS A 127 13.35 20.62 2.51
N GLY A 128 12.74 20.02 3.54
CA GLY A 128 11.76 20.68 4.38
C GLY A 128 10.43 20.97 3.64
N PRO A 129 9.65 21.96 4.12
CA PRO A 129 8.31 22.25 3.59
C PRO A 129 8.39 23.13 2.33
N LEU A 130 8.73 22.53 1.20
CA LEU A 130 8.75 23.23 -0.08
C LEU A 130 7.38 23.87 -0.39
N PRO A 131 7.36 25.09 -0.95
CA PRO A 131 6.11 25.80 -1.19
C PRO A 131 5.25 25.06 -2.22
N VAL A 132 3.94 25.01 -1.95
CA VAL A 132 2.96 24.52 -2.92
C VAL A 132 2.98 25.45 -4.15
N PRO A 133 3.09 24.92 -5.39
CA PRO A 133 3.00 25.72 -6.60
C PRO A 133 1.74 26.60 -6.64
N MET A 134 1.87 27.86 -7.07
CA MET A 134 0.76 28.85 -7.05
C MET A 134 -0.51 28.35 -7.73
N LYS A 135 -0.37 27.65 -8.86
CA LYS A 135 -1.48 27.05 -9.61
C LYS A 135 -2.21 25.92 -8.86
N LEU A 136 -1.64 25.36 -7.80
CA LEU A 136 -2.27 24.32 -6.97
C LEU A 136 -2.80 24.86 -5.64
N ARG A 137 -2.56 26.13 -5.32
CA ARG A 137 -3.04 26.73 -4.07
C ARG A 137 -4.54 27.01 -4.15
N ASN A 138 -5.23 26.77 -3.04
CA ASN A 138 -6.61 27.19 -2.88
C ASN A 138 -6.69 28.71 -2.68
N ALA A 139 -7.75 29.36 -3.21
CA ALA A 139 -7.96 30.80 -3.15
C ALA A 139 -9.33 31.17 -2.52
N PRO A 140 -9.57 30.83 -1.24
CA PRO A 140 -10.86 31.06 -0.60
C PRO A 140 -11.17 32.56 -0.35
N THR A 141 -10.15 33.39 -0.12
CA THR A 141 -10.35 34.82 0.17
C THR A 141 -10.15 35.69 -1.08
N LYS A 142 -10.73 36.90 -1.08
CA LYS A 142 -10.53 37.88 -2.16
C LYS A 142 -9.05 38.22 -2.35
N LEU A 143 -8.34 38.47 -1.25
CA LEU A 143 -6.90 38.74 -1.28
C LEU A 143 -6.11 37.61 -1.95
N MET A 144 -6.42 36.34 -1.67
CA MET A 144 -5.73 35.21 -2.31
C MET A 144 -5.99 35.13 -3.82
N LYS A 145 -7.22 35.43 -4.26
CA LYS A 145 -7.56 35.51 -5.70
C LYS A 145 -6.83 36.66 -6.40
N ASP A 146 -6.74 37.81 -5.73
CA ASP A 146 -6.02 38.99 -6.22
C ASP A 146 -4.51 38.70 -6.34
N LEU A 147 -3.95 37.94 -5.38
CA LEU A 147 -2.59 37.41 -5.41
C LEU A 147 -2.39 36.25 -6.41
N GLY A 148 -3.43 35.85 -7.14
CA GLY A 148 -3.35 34.89 -8.24
C GLY A 148 -3.30 33.42 -7.83
N TYR A 149 -3.71 33.07 -6.60
CA TYR A 149 -3.74 31.68 -6.13
C TYR A 149 -4.69 30.87 -7.02
N GLY A 150 -4.23 29.74 -7.54
CA GLY A 150 -5.03 28.85 -8.38
C GLY A 150 -5.40 29.37 -9.78
N ARG A 151 -5.00 30.60 -10.16
CA ARG A 151 -5.41 31.21 -11.45
C ARG A 151 -5.02 30.41 -12.70
N GLN A 152 -3.92 29.67 -12.63
CA GLN A 152 -3.39 28.86 -13.75
C GLN A 152 -3.71 27.38 -13.59
N TYR A 153 -4.61 27.00 -12.68
CA TYR A 153 -5.00 25.62 -12.52
C TYR A 153 -5.77 25.14 -13.77
N ARG A 154 -5.22 24.16 -14.48
CA ARG A 154 -5.94 23.45 -15.55
C ARG A 154 -6.66 22.24 -14.96
N TYR A 155 -8.00 22.27 -14.96
CA TYR A 155 -8.82 21.20 -14.42
C TYR A 155 -8.81 20.00 -15.38
N PRO A 156 -8.27 18.82 -14.99
CA PRO A 156 -8.01 17.76 -15.96
C PRO A 156 -9.22 17.23 -16.73
N HIS A 157 -10.42 17.31 -16.16
CA HIS A 157 -11.64 16.82 -16.81
C HIS A 157 -12.10 17.66 -18.00
N ASP A 158 -11.60 18.89 -18.14
CA ASP A 158 -11.90 19.76 -19.28
C ASP A 158 -11.00 19.46 -20.49
N PHE A 159 -10.04 18.54 -20.36
CA PHE A 159 -9.06 18.20 -21.39
C PHE A 159 -9.25 16.77 -21.87
N GLU A 160 -8.83 16.51 -23.11
CA GLU A 160 -8.92 15.20 -23.73
C GLU A 160 -8.24 14.11 -22.86
N GLY A 161 -8.91 12.97 -22.71
CA GLY A 161 -8.42 11.86 -21.90
C GLY A 161 -8.42 12.13 -20.39
N ASN A 162 -9.06 13.22 -19.93
CA ASN A 162 -9.06 13.68 -18.54
C ASN A 162 -7.64 13.93 -18.00
N TYR A 163 -6.74 14.48 -18.82
CA TYR A 163 -5.32 14.63 -18.48
C TYR A 163 -4.71 15.94 -18.98
N VAL A 164 -3.85 16.54 -18.16
CA VAL A 164 -3.06 17.72 -18.51
C VAL A 164 -1.57 17.42 -18.25
N PRO A 165 -0.67 17.62 -19.24
CA PRO A 165 0.75 17.35 -19.09
C PRO A 165 1.48 18.43 -18.27
N GLU A 166 1.24 18.46 -16.96
CA GLU A 166 1.80 19.46 -16.05
C GLU A 166 2.66 18.90 -14.91
N ASP A 167 3.52 19.74 -14.35
CA ASP A 167 4.15 19.48 -13.05
C ASP A 167 3.21 19.80 -11.89
N TYR A 168 3.12 18.85 -10.98
CA TYR A 168 2.36 18.98 -9.74
C TYR A 168 3.26 19.03 -8.50
N LEU A 169 4.52 18.61 -8.63
CA LEU A 169 5.52 18.75 -7.58
C LEU A 169 6.04 20.19 -7.53
N PRO A 170 6.59 20.64 -6.38
CA PRO A 170 7.38 21.86 -6.31
C PRO A 170 8.48 21.86 -7.37
N GLU A 171 8.86 23.06 -7.84
CA GLU A 171 9.85 23.25 -8.90
C GLU A 171 11.18 22.55 -8.59
N GLN A 172 11.64 22.61 -7.34
CA GLN A 172 12.87 21.96 -6.88
C GLN A 172 12.82 20.42 -6.96
N LEU A 173 11.61 19.85 -7.04
CA LEU A 173 11.37 18.42 -7.22
C LEU A 173 10.85 18.09 -8.63
N ALA A 174 10.96 19.03 -9.57
CA ALA A 174 10.51 18.81 -10.94
C ALA A 174 11.18 17.57 -11.54
N GLY A 175 10.38 16.72 -12.17
CA GLY A 175 10.84 15.45 -12.75
C GLY A 175 11.15 14.33 -11.75
N ARG A 176 11.08 14.56 -10.43
CA ARG A 176 11.23 13.46 -9.46
C ARG A 176 10.16 12.39 -9.63
N ARG A 177 10.57 11.14 -9.43
CA ARG A 177 9.72 9.95 -9.57
C ARG A 177 9.81 9.11 -8.31
N TYR A 178 8.75 9.12 -7.50
CA TYR A 178 8.65 8.26 -6.33
C TYR A 178 8.04 6.90 -6.69
N TYR A 179 6.92 6.92 -7.43
CA TYR A 179 6.21 5.71 -7.81
C TYR A 179 6.73 5.11 -9.12
N THR A 180 7.32 3.94 -9.01
CA THR A 180 7.74 3.08 -10.12
C THR A 180 7.04 1.73 -9.93
N PRO A 181 5.90 1.51 -10.59
CA PRO A 181 5.16 0.26 -10.44
C PRO A 181 6.01 -0.94 -10.87
N SER A 182 5.79 -2.08 -10.24
CA SER A 182 6.38 -3.35 -10.67
C SER A 182 5.69 -3.87 -11.94
N GLN A 183 6.17 -5.00 -12.45
CA GLN A 183 5.52 -5.72 -13.55
C GLN A 183 4.58 -6.82 -13.05
N ASN A 184 4.34 -6.91 -11.74
CA ASN A 184 3.54 -7.97 -11.14
C ASN A 184 2.07 -7.59 -11.08
N GLY A 185 1.20 -8.56 -11.37
CA GLY A 185 -0.26 -8.40 -11.29
C GLY A 185 -0.78 -7.14 -11.98
N TYR A 186 -1.66 -6.42 -11.29
CA TYR A 186 -2.32 -5.22 -11.79
C TYR A 186 -1.38 -4.02 -11.98
N GLU A 187 -0.21 -4.00 -11.32
CA GLU A 187 0.75 -2.91 -11.53
C GLU A 187 1.29 -2.84 -12.96
N ARG A 188 1.27 -3.95 -13.72
CA ARG A 188 1.61 -3.92 -15.14
C ARG A 188 0.71 -2.98 -15.94
N THR A 189 -0.59 -2.98 -15.63
CA THR A 189 -1.58 -2.08 -16.24
C THR A 189 -1.32 -0.63 -15.84
N ILE A 190 -1.03 -0.41 -14.55
CA ILE A 190 -0.67 0.92 -14.02
C ILE A 190 0.61 1.44 -14.68
N ALA A 191 1.64 0.60 -14.81
CA ALA A 191 2.91 0.93 -15.44
C ALA A 191 2.70 1.42 -16.88
N ARG A 192 1.94 0.66 -17.68
CA ARG A 192 1.62 1.01 -19.07
C ARG A 192 0.88 2.34 -19.17
N ARG A 193 -0.10 2.58 -18.30
CA ARG A 193 -0.83 3.86 -18.27
C ARG A 193 0.12 5.01 -17.92
N LEU A 194 0.91 4.87 -16.86
CA LEU A 194 1.84 5.91 -16.43
C LEU A 194 2.92 6.20 -17.47
N GLU A 195 3.41 5.17 -18.17
CA GLU A 195 4.36 5.34 -19.26
C GLU A 195 3.78 6.21 -20.38
N ARG A 196 2.56 5.92 -20.86
CA ARG A 196 1.87 6.73 -21.87
C ARG A 196 1.72 8.19 -21.42
N LEU A 197 1.24 8.43 -20.20
CA LEU A 197 1.08 9.78 -19.66
C LEU A 197 2.42 10.52 -19.54
N ARG A 198 3.47 9.83 -19.08
CA ARG A 198 4.81 10.42 -18.94
C ARG A 198 5.46 10.72 -20.29
N SER A 199 5.22 9.89 -21.31
CA SER A 199 5.69 10.12 -22.67
C SER A 199 4.96 11.30 -23.32
N ALA A 200 3.63 11.39 -23.16
CA ALA A 200 2.85 12.54 -23.62
C ALA A 200 3.34 13.86 -23.00
N LYS A 201 3.61 13.86 -21.69
CA LYS A 201 4.17 15.03 -21.00
C LYS A 201 5.59 15.41 -21.46
N LYS A 202 6.41 14.43 -21.85
CA LYS A 202 7.73 14.72 -22.42
C LYS A 202 7.63 15.32 -23.82
N ALA A 203 6.66 14.87 -24.63
CA ALA A 203 6.42 15.42 -25.96
C ALA A 203 5.94 16.87 -25.88
N SER A 204 4.96 17.17 -25.02
CA SER A 204 4.43 18.54 -24.89
C SER A 204 5.49 19.56 -24.45
N ARG A 205 6.50 19.15 -23.67
CA ARG A 205 7.61 20.04 -23.28
C ARG A 205 8.57 20.34 -24.43
N LYS A 206 8.74 19.41 -25.38
CA LYS A 206 9.61 19.64 -26.54
C LYS A 206 9.00 20.63 -27.53
N ASP A 207 7.67 20.65 -27.61
CA ASP A 207 6.95 21.58 -28.48
C ASP A 207 6.96 23.01 -27.94
N ASP A 208 6.99 23.19 -26.60
CA ASP A 208 7.15 24.50 -25.94
C ASP A 208 8.59 25.06 -26.02
N ASP A 209 9.60 24.21 -26.20
CA ASP A 209 11.04 24.58 -26.29
C ASP A 209 11.54 24.74 -27.76
N GLY A 210 10.64 24.87 -28.74
CA GLY A 210 10.99 25.11 -30.16
C GLY A 210 11.76 26.43 -30.38
N PRO A 211 12.54 26.56 -31.48
CA PRO A 211 13.54 27.62 -31.62
C PRO A 211 12.88 29.00 -31.56
N VAL A 212 13.31 29.78 -30.57
CA VAL A 212 13.09 31.22 -30.53
C VAL A 212 13.92 31.81 -31.67
N GLU A 213 13.28 32.14 -32.79
CA GLU A 213 13.87 33.02 -33.83
C GLU A 213 14.12 34.42 -33.28
#